data_AF-A0A969MLE2-F1
#
_entry.id   AF-A0A969MLE2-F1
#
_cell.length_a   1.000
_cell.length_b   1.000
_cell.length_c   1.000
_cell.angle_alpha   90.00
_cell.angle_beta   90.00
_cell.angle_gamma   90.00
#
_symmetry.space_group_name_H-M   'P 1'
#
loop_
_entity.id
_entity.type
_entity.pdbx_description
1 polymer ?
#
loop_
_entity_poly.entity_id
_entity_poly.type
_entity_poly.pdbx_seq_one_letter_code
_entity_poly.pdbx_strand_id
1 'polypeptide(L)'
;MSNIKRRQFLQFAGSTLTALGLSQFDIKNQSLRYAKAISSSNSRKLALLVGINNYQNFDNLKGAITDIHLQKELLVNRFGFNPNDILTVSDESKIKPTRENILQAFEEHLIKQAKPGDTVVYHFSGHGSQVFEQDSPFEDNLRSTFVPNNRSISLTGNQKTVSDITGKTLFLLMSNIETENLTVVLDSCYSGGGKRGNLNIRSTEGGNTYLSNNVEIEYQQKLLSKLAISEEELKQRRKTDIAKGIVIASARKDQIAAEAYLDNFVAGAFTYLMTQYLWQQTSNSPVENVIANISRSIIHTFSSSQIPEFSGKTNTRNQTKPIYFISQATPPAEAVITEVNSNNVDLWLGGVSPQALSAFNQNTILQLIDNQGKEQGKIQLESRDGLKGTGRILELKNRKLLKPGALLKEAVRVIPPDYKLLIGLDDSLGKDIAFARNEIAKIERIEPIYLRTGEVHYIFGRMTEVRQAELRNKQVQNIPELNSFGLYTEGLDLIPYSFGSSGETIGNALSRLKSKFRSLLAARILKLTLNANSSRLKVFADLNV
;
A
#
# COMPACT_ATOMS: atom_id res chain seq x y z
N MET A 1 53.62 -2.11 52.81
CA MET A 1 52.26 -1.92 53.36
C MET A 1 51.37 -1.51 52.18
N SER A 2 50.27 -2.14 51.77
CA SER A 2 49.41 -3.19 52.33
C SER A 2 48.73 -3.88 51.13
N ASN A 3 48.81 -5.22 51.04
CA ASN A 3 48.09 -6.03 50.05
C ASN A 3 46.63 -6.19 50.50
N ILE A 4 45.71 -5.46 49.89
CA ILE A 4 44.27 -5.66 50.12
C ILE A 4 43.87 -6.99 49.46
N LYS A 5 43.56 -7.99 50.28
CA LYS A 5 43.09 -9.31 49.79
C LYS A 5 41.72 -9.14 49.14
N ARG A 6 41.50 -9.76 47.97
CA ARG A 6 40.25 -9.79 47.16
C ARG A 6 38.95 -9.95 47.97
N ARG A 7 39.01 -10.61 49.13
CA ARG A 7 37.88 -10.81 50.06
C ARG A 7 37.43 -9.53 50.78
N GLN A 8 38.34 -8.59 51.03
CA GLN A 8 38.04 -7.29 51.65
C GLN A 8 37.43 -6.29 50.66
N PHE A 9 37.79 -6.35 49.38
CA PHE A 9 37.16 -5.53 48.32
C PHE A 9 35.69 -5.94 48.09
N LEU A 10 35.39 -7.24 48.10
CA LEU A 10 34.02 -7.74 47.96
C LEU A 10 33.16 -7.47 49.21
N GLN A 11 33.75 -7.45 50.41
CA GLN A 11 33.05 -6.97 51.61
C GLN A 11 32.79 -5.47 51.58
N PHE A 12 33.72 -4.65 51.05
CA PHE A 12 33.54 -3.20 50.91
C PHE A 12 32.45 -2.84 49.88
N ALA A 13 32.39 -3.56 48.75
CA ALA A 13 31.33 -3.41 47.74
C ALA A 13 29.97 -3.95 48.22
N GLY A 14 29.95 -5.00 49.02
CA GLY A 14 28.73 -5.53 49.64
C GLY A 14 28.15 -4.61 50.71
N SER A 15 28.99 -3.95 51.52
CA SER A 15 28.54 -3.03 52.56
C SER A 15 28.02 -1.69 52.02
N THR A 16 28.53 -1.22 50.87
CA THR A 16 28.04 0.02 50.24
C THR A 16 26.69 -0.19 49.51
N LEU A 17 26.44 -1.39 48.98
CA LEU A 17 25.14 -1.76 48.40
C LEU A 17 24.04 -2.00 49.44
N THR A 18 24.40 -2.20 50.71
CA THR A 18 23.42 -2.35 51.81
C THR A 18 23.11 -0.99 52.48
N ALA A 19 24.02 -0.01 52.37
CA ALA A 19 23.84 1.35 52.90
C ALA A 19 23.03 2.27 51.97
N LEU A 20 22.95 1.96 50.68
CA LEU A 20 22.06 2.62 49.73
C LEU A 20 20.84 1.72 49.56
N GLY A 21 19.73 2.04 50.24
CA GLY A 21 18.48 1.29 50.20
C GLY A 21 17.85 1.21 48.80
N LEU A 22 18.46 0.43 47.91
CA LEU A 22 18.00 0.18 46.55
C LEU A 22 17.02 -1.00 46.59
N SER A 23 15.77 -0.69 46.30
CA SER A 23 14.69 -1.67 46.22
C SER A 23 14.98 -2.70 45.12
N GLN A 24 14.50 -3.95 45.27
CA GLN A 24 14.56 -4.96 44.20
C GLN A 24 13.88 -4.49 42.88
N PHE A 25 13.01 -3.48 42.95
CA PHE A 25 12.37 -2.85 41.79
C PHE A 25 13.34 -1.99 40.96
N ASP A 26 14.33 -1.33 41.57
CA ASP A 26 15.29 -0.48 40.86
C ASP A 26 16.33 -1.28 40.10
N ILE A 27 16.74 -2.43 40.63
CA ILE A 27 17.65 -3.38 39.96
C ILE A 27 16.98 -3.97 38.72
N LYS A 28 15.69 -4.30 38.78
CA LYS A 28 14.92 -4.82 37.63
C LYS A 28 14.70 -3.75 36.55
N ASN A 29 14.49 -2.50 36.95
CA ASN A 29 14.36 -1.38 36.01
C ASN A 29 15.70 -0.97 35.38
N GLN A 30 16.81 -1.04 36.13
CA GLN A 30 18.15 -0.82 35.58
C GLN A 30 18.61 -1.96 34.68
N SER A 31 18.28 -3.23 34.98
CA SER A 31 18.58 -4.36 34.09
C SER A 31 17.75 -4.32 32.81
N LEU A 32 16.49 -3.86 32.86
CA LEU A 32 15.67 -3.59 31.67
C LEU A 32 16.21 -2.41 30.85
N ARG A 33 16.74 -1.37 31.49
CA ARG A 33 17.42 -0.25 30.81
C ARG A 33 18.76 -0.66 30.21
N TYR A 34 19.51 -1.54 30.87
CA TYR A 34 20.74 -2.14 30.34
C TYR A 34 20.47 -3.10 29.19
N ALA A 35 19.41 -3.93 29.26
CA ALA A 35 18.96 -4.75 28.14
C ALA A 35 18.50 -3.89 26.94
N LYS A 36 17.83 -2.76 27.21
CA LYS A 36 17.42 -1.77 26.19
C LYS A 36 18.60 -0.97 25.61
N ALA A 37 19.66 -0.76 26.39
CA ALA A 37 20.90 -0.13 25.94
C ALA A 37 21.77 -1.11 25.12
N ILE A 38 21.77 -2.41 25.46
CA ILE A 38 22.45 -3.45 24.70
C ILE A 38 21.69 -3.79 23.40
N SER A 39 20.35 -3.75 23.40
CA SER A 39 19.53 -3.96 22.19
C SER A 39 19.63 -2.85 21.15
N SER A 40 20.21 -1.69 21.52
CA SER A 40 20.41 -0.57 20.60
C SER A 40 21.55 -0.78 19.59
N SER A 41 22.24 -1.93 19.63
CA SER A 41 23.33 -2.26 18.71
C SER A 41 23.05 -3.43 17.74
N ASN A 42 21.79 -3.91 17.59
CA ASN A 42 21.21 -4.50 16.36
C ASN A 42 19.87 -5.19 16.65
N SER A 43 18.77 -4.46 16.83
CA SER A 43 17.43 -5.06 16.74
C SER A 43 17.17 -5.50 15.30
N ARG A 44 16.81 -6.78 15.09
CA ARG A 44 16.58 -7.34 13.76
C ARG A 44 15.28 -6.76 13.18
N LYS A 45 15.19 -6.71 11.85
CA LYS A 45 14.02 -6.24 11.12
C LYS A 45 13.52 -7.36 10.24
N LEU A 46 12.38 -7.95 10.59
CA LEU A 46 11.77 -9.08 9.90
C LEU A 46 10.53 -8.63 9.13
N ALA A 47 10.34 -9.13 7.91
CA ALA A 47 9.12 -8.86 7.16
C ALA A 47 8.57 -10.12 6.47
N LEU A 48 7.25 -10.29 6.54
CA LEU A 48 6.53 -11.25 5.72
C LEU A 48 5.59 -10.49 4.78
N LEU A 49 5.80 -10.66 3.48
CA LEU A 49 5.02 -10.03 2.42
C LEU A 49 4.21 -11.09 1.68
N VAL A 50 2.89 -10.97 1.70
CA VAL A 50 1.95 -11.89 1.06
C VAL A 50 1.20 -11.13 -0.03
N GLY A 51 1.32 -11.56 -1.28
CA GLY A 51 0.65 -10.95 -2.43
C GLY A 51 0.03 -12.01 -3.33
N ILE A 52 -1.26 -11.90 -3.60
CA ILE A 52 -2.03 -12.92 -4.31
C ILE A 52 -2.83 -12.29 -5.46
N ASN A 53 -2.43 -12.62 -6.68
CA ASN A 53 -3.12 -12.26 -7.91
C ASN A 53 -3.97 -13.41 -8.45
N ASN A 54 -3.45 -14.64 -8.40
CA ASN A 54 -4.07 -15.79 -9.06
C ASN A 54 -4.91 -16.60 -8.08
N TYR A 55 -6.20 -16.76 -8.39
CA TYR A 55 -7.17 -17.50 -7.62
C TYR A 55 -7.82 -18.59 -8.47
N GLN A 56 -8.06 -19.76 -7.89
CA GLN A 56 -8.53 -20.91 -8.67
C GLN A 56 -9.99 -20.77 -9.13
N ASN A 57 -10.85 -20.15 -8.32
CA ASN A 57 -12.32 -20.26 -8.45
C ASN A 57 -13.06 -18.91 -8.51
N PHE A 58 -12.35 -17.79 -8.62
CA PHE A 58 -12.94 -16.45 -8.69
C PHE A 58 -11.98 -15.48 -9.39
N ASP A 59 -12.41 -14.23 -9.56
CA ASP A 59 -11.67 -13.21 -10.30
C ASP A 59 -10.22 -13.06 -9.82
N ASN A 60 -9.30 -12.91 -10.78
CA ASN A 60 -7.90 -12.65 -10.49
C ASN A 60 -7.68 -11.15 -10.26
N LEU A 61 -6.71 -10.84 -9.40
CA LEU A 61 -6.16 -9.51 -9.20
C LEU A 61 -4.92 -9.33 -10.09
N LYS A 62 -4.47 -8.08 -10.24
CA LYS A 62 -3.28 -7.76 -11.06
C LYS A 62 -2.19 -7.03 -10.26
N GLY A 63 -2.54 -6.35 -9.18
CA GLY A 63 -1.67 -5.45 -8.45
C GLY A 63 -1.15 -5.98 -7.11
N ALA A 64 -1.61 -7.13 -6.62
CA ALA A 64 -1.18 -7.61 -5.30
C ALA A 64 0.31 -8.00 -5.27
N ILE A 65 0.81 -8.55 -6.38
CA ILE A 65 2.26 -8.82 -6.53
C ILE A 65 3.05 -7.51 -6.63
N THR A 66 2.54 -6.52 -7.34
CA THR A 66 3.17 -5.19 -7.41
C THR A 66 3.29 -4.57 -6.02
N ASP A 67 2.25 -4.68 -5.19
CA ASP A 67 2.24 -4.13 -3.83
C ASP A 67 3.33 -4.70 -2.93
N ILE A 68 3.55 -6.01 -2.97
CA ILE A 68 4.62 -6.62 -2.16
C ILE A 68 6.01 -6.24 -2.69
N HIS A 69 6.18 -6.01 -4.00
CA HIS A 69 7.43 -5.47 -4.54
C HIS A 69 7.68 -4.04 -4.10
N LEU A 70 6.64 -3.18 -4.18
CA LEU A 70 6.70 -1.80 -3.69
C LEU A 70 7.14 -1.73 -2.23
N GLN A 71 6.56 -2.59 -1.39
CA GLN A 71 6.88 -2.67 0.02
C GLN A 71 8.27 -3.23 0.28
N LYS A 72 8.70 -4.25 -0.48
CA LYS A 72 10.07 -4.79 -0.37
C LYS A 72 11.11 -3.72 -0.66
N GLU A 73 10.96 -2.98 -1.76
CA GLU A 73 11.89 -1.90 -2.12
C GLU A 73 11.89 -0.78 -1.08
N LEU A 74 10.73 -0.41 -0.55
CA LEU A 74 10.62 0.56 0.54
C LEU A 74 11.35 0.09 1.82
N LEU A 75 11.06 -1.13 2.27
CA LEU A 75 11.62 -1.68 3.51
C LEU A 75 13.14 -1.80 3.42
N VAL A 76 13.67 -2.27 2.30
CA VAL A 76 15.12 -2.41 2.08
C VAL A 76 15.79 -1.03 1.97
N ASN A 77 15.35 -0.20 1.05
CA ASN A 77 16.11 1.00 0.66
C ASN A 77 15.84 2.22 1.56
N ARG A 78 14.69 2.28 2.26
CA ARG A 78 14.36 3.41 3.16
C ARG A 78 14.39 3.05 4.63
N PHE A 79 13.95 1.84 4.97
CA PHE A 79 13.89 1.40 6.37
C PHE A 79 15.02 0.45 6.75
N GLY A 80 15.94 0.14 5.84
CA GLY A 80 17.15 -0.63 6.11
C GLY A 80 16.88 -2.05 6.61
N PHE A 81 15.85 -2.71 6.07
CA PHE A 81 15.66 -4.14 6.25
C PHE A 81 16.72 -4.91 5.46
N ASN A 82 17.24 -5.98 6.04
CA ASN A 82 18.07 -6.91 5.28
C ASN A 82 17.18 -7.70 4.31
N PRO A 83 17.47 -7.75 3.00
CA PRO A 83 16.67 -8.53 2.06
C PRO A 83 16.50 -10.01 2.43
N ASN A 84 17.46 -10.61 3.14
CA ASN A 84 17.38 -11.99 3.63
C ASN A 84 16.42 -12.18 4.81
N ASP A 85 16.02 -11.09 5.46
CA ASP A 85 15.05 -11.05 6.55
C ASP A 85 13.64 -10.68 6.06
N ILE A 86 13.43 -10.68 4.73
CA ILE A 86 12.14 -10.48 4.10
C ILE A 86 11.72 -11.77 3.40
N LEU A 87 10.68 -12.42 3.91
CA LEU A 87 10.06 -13.59 3.30
C LEU A 87 8.87 -13.17 2.42
N THR A 88 8.78 -13.72 1.22
CA THR A 88 7.70 -13.44 0.26
C THR A 88 6.90 -14.69 -0.08
N VAL A 89 5.58 -14.61 0.10
CA VAL A 89 4.61 -15.65 -0.26
C VAL A 89 3.70 -15.11 -1.36
N SER A 90 3.80 -15.65 -2.57
CA SER A 90 3.10 -15.09 -3.74
C SER A 90 3.03 -16.06 -4.91
N ASP A 91 2.23 -15.75 -5.92
CA ASP A 91 2.06 -16.61 -7.10
C ASP A 91 3.38 -16.83 -7.86
N GLU A 92 4.29 -15.86 -7.84
CA GLU A 92 5.58 -15.92 -8.54
C GLU A 92 6.75 -16.33 -7.64
N SER A 93 6.62 -16.24 -6.32
CA SER A 93 7.70 -16.67 -5.42
C SER A 93 7.79 -18.19 -5.30
N LYS A 94 8.86 -18.67 -4.65
CA LYS A 94 9.07 -20.10 -4.36
C LYS A 94 7.98 -20.67 -3.44
N ILE A 95 7.42 -19.85 -2.55
CA ILE A 95 6.37 -20.24 -1.61
C ILE A 95 5.04 -19.72 -2.14
N LYS A 96 4.20 -20.64 -2.65
CA LYS A 96 2.89 -20.28 -3.21
C LYS A 96 1.91 -19.85 -2.11
N PRO A 97 0.95 -18.94 -2.38
CA PRO A 97 0.10 -18.33 -1.38
C PRO A 97 -1.11 -19.20 -1.01
N THR A 98 -0.85 -20.47 -0.72
CA THR A 98 -1.84 -21.37 -0.13
C THR A 98 -2.04 -21.01 1.35
N ARG A 99 -3.19 -21.40 1.90
CA ARG A 99 -3.50 -21.21 3.32
C ARG A 99 -2.37 -21.73 4.22
N GLU A 100 -1.92 -22.95 3.95
CA GLU A 100 -0.90 -23.66 4.73
C GLU A 100 0.42 -22.90 4.70
N ASN A 101 0.85 -22.46 3.51
CA ASN A 101 2.11 -21.76 3.32
C ASN A 101 2.10 -20.37 3.97
N ILE A 102 0.98 -19.63 3.90
CA ILE A 102 0.85 -18.33 4.55
C ILE A 102 1.00 -18.48 6.08
N LEU A 103 0.29 -19.45 6.67
CA LEU A 103 0.34 -19.70 8.12
C LEU A 103 1.71 -20.22 8.56
N GLN A 104 2.29 -21.16 7.81
CA GLN A 104 3.63 -21.68 8.08
C GLN A 104 4.68 -20.57 7.97
N ALA A 105 4.62 -19.72 6.94
CA ALA A 105 5.52 -18.59 6.81
C ALA A 105 5.41 -17.64 8.02
N PHE A 106 4.20 -17.35 8.48
CA PHE A 106 3.98 -16.51 9.66
C PHE A 106 4.59 -17.15 10.92
N GLU A 107 4.33 -18.43 11.16
CA GLU A 107 4.87 -19.17 12.30
C GLU A 107 6.40 -19.27 12.29
N GLU A 108 6.97 -19.75 11.18
CA GLU A 108 8.40 -20.04 11.05
C GLU A 108 9.26 -18.78 10.89
N HIS A 109 8.74 -17.75 10.23
CA HIS A 109 9.50 -16.54 9.93
C HIS A 109 9.31 -15.46 10.98
N LEU A 110 8.07 -15.19 11.40
CA LEU A 110 7.79 -14.09 12.33
C LEU A 110 7.78 -14.57 13.77
N ILE A 111 6.97 -15.58 14.11
CA ILE A 111 6.78 -16.00 15.50
C ILE A 111 8.05 -16.61 16.08
N LYS A 112 8.68 -17.57 15.38
CA LYS A 112 9.86 -18.27 15.91
C LYS A 112 11.16 -17.45 15.91
N GLN A 113 11.27 -16.43 15.08
CA GLN A 113 12.53 -15.69 14.91
C GLN A 113 12.55 -14.32 15.59
N ALA A 114 11.39 -13.66 15.71
CA ALA A 114 11.32 -12.33 16.31
C ALA A 114 11.61 -12.40 17.82
N LYS A 115 12.45 -11.49 18.29
CA LYS A 115 12.80 -11.32 19.70
C LYS A 115 12.29 -9.98 20.24
N PRO A 116 12.21 -9.81 21.57
CA PRO A 116 11.87 -8.52 22.15
C PRO A 116 12.78 -7.39 21.63
N GLY A 117 12.17 -6.33 21.08
CA GLY A 117 12.86 -5.17 20.53
C GLY A 117 13.06 -5.19 19.02
N ASP A 118 12.94 -6.35 18.36
CA ASP A 118 12.96 -6.46 16.90
C ASP A 118 11.77 -5.72 16.27
N THR A 119 11.92 -5.24 15.05
CA THR A 119 10.83 -4.68 14.25
C THR A 119 10.27 -5.76 13.34
N VAL A 120 8.94 -5.93 13.34
CA VAL A 120 8.25 -6.90 12.49
C VAL A 120 7.23 -6.20 11.61
N VAL A 121 7.25 -6.53 10.31
CA VAL A 121 6.26 -6.08 9.34
C VAL A 121 5.54 -7.29 8.74
N TYR A 122 4.21 -7.25 8.73
CA TYR A 122 3.40 -8.20 7.96
C TYR A 122 2.57 -7.39 6.96
N HIS A 123 2.70 -7.69 5.68
CA HIS A 123 1.90 -7.07 4.63
C HIS A 123 1.09 -8.15 3.92
N PHE A 124 -0.23 -7.98 3.85
CA PHE A 124 -1.11 -8.79 3.04
C PHE A 124 -1.79 -7.95 1.96
N SER A 125 -1.64 -8.37 0.70
CA SER A 125 -2.30 -7.80 -0.45
C SER A 125 -3.01 -8.90 -1.25
N GLY A 126 -4.33 -8.74 -1.45
CA GLY A 126 -5.16 -9.76 -2.09
C GLY A 126 -6.65 -9.58 -1.81
N HIS A 127 -7.46 -10.57 -2.16
CA HIS A 127 -8.88 -10.60 -1.83
C HIS A 127 -9.13 -10.74 -0.32
N GLY A 128 -10.06 -9.94 0.17
CA GLY A 128 -10.75 -10.20 1.43
C GLY A 128 -12.18 -10.70 1.21
N SER A 129 -12.77 -11.22 2.27
CA SER A 129 -14.14 -11.72 2.30
C SER A 129 -14.73 -11.53 3.70
N GLN A 130 -15.97 -11.97 3.91
CA GLN A 130 -16.61 -12.03 5.21
C GLN A 130 -17.19 -13.42 5.48
N VAL A 131 -17.08 -13.88 6.72
CA VAL A 131 -17.78 -15.06 7.23
C VAL A 131 -18.63 -14.69 8.44
N PHE A 132 -19.76 -15.36 8.60
CA PHE A 132 -20.60 -15.30 9.78
C PHE A 132 -19.97 -16.07 10.95
N GLU A 133 -20.00 -15.46 12.13
CA GLU A 133 -19.55 -16.03 13.41
C GLU A 133 -20.69 -15.80 14.42
N GLN A 134 -21.40 -16.86 14.81
CA GLN A 134 -22.62 -16.78 15.63
C GLN A 134 -22.37 -16.14 17.02
N ASP A 135 -21.24 -16.45 17.67
CA ASP A 135 -20.87 -15.94 19.00
C ASP A 135 -19.89 -14.75 18.92
N SER A 136 -20.15 -13.90 17.95
CA SER A 136 -19.39 -12.72 17.63
C SER A 136 -19.35 -11.68 18.76
N PRO A 137 -18.18 -11.11 19.10
CA PRO A 137 -18.13 -9.88 19.89
C PRO A 137 -18.68 -8.59 19.23
N PHE A 138 -19.11 -8.62 17.96
CA PHE A 138 -19.51 -7.44 17.18
C PHE A 138 -20.95 -7.61 16.66
N GLU A 139 -21.68 -6.49 16.54
CA GLU A 139 -23.15 -6.46 16.31
C GLU A 139 -23.61 -7.11 15.00
N ASP A 140 -22.78 -7.10 13.95
CA ASP A 140 -23.14 -7.62 12.62
C ASP A 140 -22.92 -9.13 12.46
N ASN A 141 -22.31 -9.78 13.46
CA ASN A 141 -21.86 -11.17 13.40
C ASN A 141 -20.93 -11.52 12.21
N LEU A 142 -20.37 -10.53 11.51
CA LEU A 142 -19.55 -10.73 10.32
C LEU A 142 -18.07 -10.53 10.60
N ARG A 143 -17.24 -11.37 9.97
CA ARG A 143 -15.79 -11.38 10.13
C ARG A 143 -15.07 -11.28 8.83
N SER A 144 -14.32 -10.20 8.70
CA SER A 144 -13.27 -10.03 7.73
C SER A 144 -12.33 -11.23 7.71
N THR A 145 -12.11 -11.74 6.51
CA THR A 145 -11.17 -12.83 6.24
C THR A 145 -10.20 -12.44 5.13
N PHE A 146 -9.03 -13.06 5.15
CA PHE A 146 -8.04 -13.03 4.08
C PHE A 146 -8.21 -14.29 3.25
N VAL A 147 -8.28 -14.15 1.94
CA VAL A 147 -8.58 -15.26 1.04
C VAL A 147 -7.28 -15.82 0.45
N PRO A 148 -6.90 -17.07 0.77
CA PRO A 148 -5.78 -17.75 0.13
C PRO A 148 -6.09 -18.14 -1.32
N ASN A 149 -5.06 -18.44 -2.12
CA ASN A 149 -5.29 -18.80 -3.53
C ASN A 149 -6.01 -20.15 -3.71
N ASN A 150 -5.88 -21.05 -2.74
CA ASN A 150 -6.49 -22.38 -2.69
C ASN A 150 -7.74 -22.40 -1.81
N ARG A 151 -8.48 -21.29 -1.72
CA ARG A 151 -9.75 -21.20 -0.99
C ARG A 151 -10.65 -22.38 -1.38
N SER A 152 -10.93 -23.25 -0.41
CA SER A 152 -11.95 -24.28 -0.56
C SER A 152 -13.31 -23.74 -0.16
N ILE A 153 -14.34 -24.12 -0.91
CA ILE A 153 -15.74 -23.78 -0.65
C ILE A 153 -16.53 -25.08 -0.68
N SER A 154 -17.17 -25.42 0.44
CA SER A 154 -18.06 -26.58 0.53
C SER A 154 -19.47 -26.15 0.89
N LEU A 155 -20.46 -26.67 0.18
CA LEU A 155 -21.87 -26.34 0.39
C LEU A 155 -22.55 -27.41 1.26
N THR A 156 -23.16 -26.97 2.36
CA THR A 156 -23.98 -27.82 3.24
C THR A 156 -25.35 -27.14 3.41
N GLY A 157 -26.36 -27.63 2.70
CA GLY A 157 -27.66 -26.95 2.62
C GLY A 157 -27.53 -25.56 2.00
N ASN A 158 -27.98 -24.52 2.71
CA ASN A 158 -27.87 -23.12 2.27
C ASN A 158 -26.59 -22.41 2.77
N GLN A 159 -25.71 -23.11 3.50
CA GLN A 159 -24.49 -22.55 4.07
C GLN A 159 -23.26 -22.97 3.28
N LYS A 160 -22.37 -22.02 3.02
CA LYS A 160 -21.06 -22.25 2.41
C LYS A 160 -20.01 -22.23 3.51
N THR A 161 -19.19 -23.26 3.62
CA THR A 161 -18.01 -23.26 4.50
C THR A 161 -16.76 -22.96 3.70
N VAL A 162 -15.86 -22.14 4.24
CA VAL A 162 -14.66 -21.69 3.54
C VAL A 162 -13.39 -21.82 4.36
N SER A 163 -12.27 -22.03 3.68
CA SER A 163 -10.94 -22.14 4.29
C SER A 163 -10.21 -20.79 4.44
N ASP A 164 -10.94 -19.68 4.50
CA ASP A 164 -10.32 -18.36 4.62
C ASP A 164 -9.58 -18.22 5.96
N ILE A 165 -8.58 -17.34 6.01
CA ILE A 165 -7.88 -16.99 7.27
C ILE A 165 -8.63 -15.84 7.91
N THR A 166 -9.19 -16.04 9.11
CA THR A 166 -10.01 -15.01 9.76
C THR A 166 -9.17 -13.94 10.48
N GLY A 167 -9.77 -12.77 10.72
CA GLY A 167 -9.19 -11.78 11.64
C GLY A 167 -8.97 -12.32 13.08
N LYS A 168 -9.72 -13.34 13.50
CA LYS A 168 -9.50 -14.06 14.78
C LYS A 168 -8.15 -14.78 14.74
N THR A 169 -7.85 -15.50 13.67
CA THR A 169 -6.56 -16.18 13.49
C THR A 169 -5.40 -15.19 13.41
N LEU A 170 -5.55 -14.08 12.68
CA LEU A 170 -4.52 -13.04 12.66
C LEU A 170 -4.25 -12.46 14.06
N PHE A 171 -5.29 -12.20 14.85
CA PHE A 171 -5.13 -11.73 16.24
C PHE A 171 -4.31 -12.73 17.09
N LEU A 172 -4.60 -14.02 16.97
CA LEU A 172 -3.89 -15.08 17.70
C LEU A 172 -2.44 -15.23 17.24
N LEU A 173 -2.19 -15.14 15.93
CA LEU A 173 -0.84 -15.13 15.36
C LEU A 173 -0.02 -13.95 15.85
N MET A 174 -0.58 -12.73 15.79
CA MET A 174 0.07 -11.52 16.32
C MET A 174 0.37 -11.65 17.80
N SER A 175 -0.55 -12.22 18.59
CA SER A 175 -0.36 -12.41 20.04
C SER A 175 0.86 -13.29 20.37
N ASN A 176 1.23 -14.21 19.47
CA ASN A 176 2.38 -15.10 19.63
C ASN A 176 3.75 -14.47 19.28
N ILE A 177 3.80 -13.27 18.68
CA ILE A 177 5.07 -12.62 18.31
C ILE A 177 5.72 -11.98 19.55
N GLU A 178 7.01 -12.19 19.82
CA GLU A 178 7.67 -11.70 21.05
C GLU A 178 8.04 -10.20 21.07
N THR A 179 7.64 -9.42 20.07
CA THR A 179 7.86 -7.96 20.01
C THR A 179 6.57 -7.16 19.93
N GLU A 180 6.61 -5.94 20.47
CA GLU A 180 5.53 -4.94 20.36
C GLU A 180 5.72 -4.01 19.14
N ASN A 181 6.90 -4.02 18.50
CA ASN A 181 7.17 -3.21 17.30
C ASN A 181 6.66 -3.93 16.04
N LEU A 182 5.37 -4.24 16.02
CA LEU A 182 4.69 -4.95 14.95
C LEU A 182 3.85 -3.98 14.12
N THR A 183 4.07 -3.92 12.81
CA THR A 183 3.17 -3.23 11.89
C THR A 183 2.55 -4.23 10.93
N VAL A 184 1.23 -4.27 10.92
CA VAL A 184 0.44 -5.06 9.97
C VAL A 184 -0.19 -4.12 8.95
N VAL A 185 -0.04 -4.41 7.66
CA VAL A 185 -0.63 -3.64 6.56
C VAL A 185 -1.53 -4.57 5.75
N LEU A 186 -2.80 -4.19 5.61
CA LEU A 186 -3.84 -5.01 4.97
C LEU A 186 -4.43 -4.25 3.77
N ASP A 187 -4.02 -4.64 2.56
CA ASP A 187 -4.55 -4.12 1.30
C ASP A 187 -5.56 -5.11 0.68
N SER A 188 -6.67 -5.28 1.39
CA SER A 188 -7.81 -6.13 1.02
C SER A 188 -9.14 -5.43 1.38
N CYS A 189 -10.22 -5.80 0.69
CA CYS A 189 -11.58 -5.30 0.94
C CYS A 189 -12.48 -6.38 1.55
N TYR A 190 -13.54 -5.97 2.27
CA TYR A 190 -14.49 -6.89 2.91
C TYR A 190 -15.95 -6.72 2.45
N SER A 191 -16.24 -5.79 1.52
CA SER A 191 -17.61 -5.36 1.18
C SER A 191 -18.24 -6.09 -0.04
N GLY A 192 -17.84 -7.33 -0.30
CA GLY A 192 -18.30 -8.12 -1.46
C GLY A 192 -17.59 -7.73 -2.77
N GLY A 193 -17.39 -8.68 -3.69
CA GLY A 193 -16.61 -8.51 -4.92
C GLY A 193 -17.29 -7.64 -5.99
N GLY A 194 -16.55 -7.26 -7.04
CA GLY A 194 -17.11 -6.54 -8.20
C GLY A 194 -16.13 -5.64 -8.94
N LYS A 195 -16.66 -4.76 -9.81
CA LYS A 195 -15.90 -3.79 -10.63
C LYS A 195 -16.55 -2.42 -10.50
N ARG A 196 -15.76 -1.34 -10.44
CA ARG A 196 -16.27 0.05 -10.43
C ARG A 196 -15.44 0.92 -11.36
N GLY A 197 -15.95 1.15 -12.57
CA GLY A 197 -15.30 2.00 -13.57
C GLY A 197 -14.04 1.33 -14.08
N ASN A 198 -12.91 2.02 -13.94
CA ASN A 198 -11.60 1.43 -14.25
C ASN A 198 -10.98 0.64 -13.08
N LEU A 199 -11.61 0.66 -11.90
CA LEU A 199 -11.08 0.04 -10.68
C LEU A 199 -11.56 -1.41 -10.53
N ASN A 200 -10.63 -2.31 -10.19
CA ASN A 200 -10.96 -3.67 -9.72
C ASN A 200 -11.08 -3.68 -8.19
N ILE A 201 -12.11 -4.34 -7.66
CA ILE A 201 -12.37 -4.42 -6.22
C ILE A 201 -11.64 -5.63 -5.61
N ARG A 202 -10.95 -5.43 -4.49
CA ARG A 202 -10.15 -6.47 -3.80
C ARG A 202 -10.96 -7.30 -2.81
N SER A 203 -12.10 -7.82 -3.24
CA SER A 203 -12.97 -8.69 -2.43
C SER A 203 -13.63 -9.76 -3.29
N THR A 204 -14.08 -10.83 -2.63
CA THR A 204 -14.85 -11.93 -3.25
C THR A 204 -16.12 -12.18 -2.45
N GLU A 205 -16.91 -13.19 -2.84
CA GLU A 205 -18.15 -13.54 -2.15
C GLU A 205 -17.91 -13.97 -0.69
N GLY A 206 -18.76 -13.44 0.19
CA GLY A 206 -18.80 -13.66 1.62
C GLY A 206 -20.14 -13.21 2.20
N GLY A 207 -20.23 -13.15 3.53
CA GLY A 207 -21.40 -12.62 4.26
C GLY A 207 -22.09 -13.65 5.14
N ASN A 208 -23.37 -13.43 5.42
CA ASN A 208 -24.13 -14.17 6.45
C ASN A 208 -24.30 -15.67 6.17
N THR A 209 -24.15 -16.10 4.91
CA THR A 209 -24.27 -17.51 4.49
C THR A 209 -22.93 -18.24 4.46
N TYR A 210 -21.82 -17.54 4.74
CA TYR A 210 -20.47 -18.08 4.72
C TYR A 210 -19.98 -18.37 6.14
N LEU A 211 -19.46 -19.56 6.40
CA LEU A 211 -18.93 -19.98 7.70
C LEU A 211 -17.46 -20.39 7.57
N SER A 212 -16.72 -20.30 8.67
CA SER A 212 -15.37 -20.89 8.73
C SER A 212 -15.47 -22.41 8.69
N ASN A 213 -14.57 -23.06 7.94
CA ASN A 213 -14.48 -24.53 7.94
C ASN A 213 -13.76 -25.06 9.20
N ASN A 214 -13.78 -26.39 9.38
CA ASN A 214 -13.15 -27.04 10.53
C ASN A 214 -11.63 -26.82 10.60
N VAL A 215 -10.95 -26.75 9.45
CA VAL A 215 -9.49 -26.52 9.41
C VAL A 215 -9.13 -25.16 10.03
N GLU A 216 -9.94 -24.13 9.80
CA GLU A 216 -9.76 -22.82 10.42
C GLU A 216 -10.04 -22.85 11.92
N ILE A 217 -11.11 -23.53 12.34
CA ILE A 217 -11.50 -23.65 13.76
C ILE A 217 -10.45 -24.42 14.57
N GLU A 218 -10.00 -25.58 14.08
CA GLU A 218 -8.97 -26.41 14.72
C GLU A 218 -7.64 -25.65 14.86
N TYR A 219 -7.27 -24.87 13.84
CA TYR A 219 -6.07 -24.05 13.88
C TYR A 219 -6.15 -22.95 14.96
N GLN A 220 -7.31 -22.31 15.11
CA GLN A 220 -7.55 -21.34 16.19
C GLN A 220 -7.44 -21.98 17.58
N GLN A 221 -8.00 -23.19 17.76
CA GLN A 221 -7.90 -23.93 19.01
C GLN A 221 -6.45 -24.28 19.37
N LYS A 222 -5.63 -24.65 18.39
CA LYS A 222 -4.19 -24.88 18.57
C LYS A 222 -3.48 -23.61 19.06
N LEU A 223 -3.75 -22.45 18.44
CA LEU A 223 -3.13 -21.19 18.84
C LEU A 223 -3.60 -20.71 20.22
N LEU A 224 -4.88 -20.87 20.55
CA LEU A 224 -5.45 -20.59 21.87
C LEU A 224 -4.75 -21.41 22.96
N SER A 225 -4.61 -22.72 22.72
CA SER A 225 -3.94 -23.64 23.65
C SER A 225 -2.49 -23.24 23.89
N LYS A 226 -1.77 -22.85 22.83
CA LYS A 226 -0.38 -22.36 22.93
C LYS A 226 -0.26 -21.07 23.73
N LEU A 227 -1.23 -20.17 23.64
CA LEU A 227 -1.27 -18.91 24.37
C LEU A 227 -1.79 -19.05 25.81
N ALA A 228 -2.35 -20.21 26.16
CA ALA A 228 -3.04 -20.46 27.43
C ALA A 228 -4.13 -19.42 27.75
N ILE A 229 -4.91 -19.01 26.74
CA ILE A 229 -6.05 -18.09 26.87
C ILE A 229 -7.37 -18.81 26.57
N SER A 230 -8.44 -18.43 27.27
CA SER A 230 -9.79 -18.97 27.01
C SER A 230 -10.48 -18.26 25.84
N GLU A 231 -11.51 -18.87 25.26
CA GLU A 231 -12.36 -18.23 24.22
C GLU A 231 -13.04 -16.95 24.74
N GLU A 232 -13.51 -16.95 26.00
CA GLU A 232 -14.12 -15.77 26.61
C GLU A 232 -13.10 -14.64 26.81
N GLU A 233 -11.89 -14.96 27.26
CA GLU A 233 -10.82 -13.98 27.36
C GLU A 233 -10.45 -13.41 25.97
N LEU A 234 -10.37 -14.26 24.94
CA LEU A 234 -10.11 -13.83 23.57
C LEU A 234 -11.21 -12.86 23.08
N LYS A 235 -12.48 -13.18 23.31
CA LYS A 235 -13.62 -12.31 22.95
C LYS A 235 -13.47 -10.93 23.59
N GLN A 236 -13.15 -10.86 24.89
CA GLN A 236 -12.95 -9.58 25.59
C GLN A 236 -11.76 -8.79 25.04
N ARG A 237 -10.64 -9.46 24.78
CA ARG A 237 -9.44 -8.81 24.20
C ARG A 237 -9.75 -8.22 22.82
N ARG A 238 -10.45 -8.97 21.95
CA ARG A 238 -10.84 -8.52 20.60
C ARG A 238 -11.88 -7.40 20.57
N LYS A 239 -12.72 -7.26 21.61
CA LYS A 239 -13.64 -6.12 21.77
C LYS A 239 -12.90 -4.83 22.09
N THR A 240 -11.80 -4.95 22.83
CA THR A 240 -11.11 -3.79 23.40
C THR A 240 -10.06 -3.23 22.47
N ASP A 241 -9.20 -4.09 21.91
CA ASP A 241 -8.00 -3.66 21.21
C ASP A 241 -7.53 -4.69 20.16
N ILE A 242 -6.57 -4.28 19.33
CA ILE A 242 -5.74 -5.22 18.56
C ILE A 242 -4.75 -5.95 19.47
N ALA A 243 -4.21 -7.07 18.99
CA ALA A 243 -3.30 -7.91 19.78
C ALA A 243 -2.00 -7.17 20.16
N LYS A 244 -1.29 -6.62 19.17
CA LYS A 244 0.03 -5.99 19.31
C LYS A 244 0.27 -4.94 18.23
N GLY A 245 1.13 -3.96 18.55
CA GLY A 245 1.66 -3.02 17.57
C GLY A 245 0.61 -2.09 16.95
N ILE A 246 0.57 -2.03 15.62
CA ILE A 246 -0.36 -1.23 14.81
C ILE A 246 -0.85 -2.09 13.64
N VAL A 247 -2.15 -2.05 13.37
CA VAL A 247 -2.77 -2.60 12.15
C VAL A 247 -3.23 -1.44 11.29
N ILE A 248 -2.90 -1.46 10.00
CA ILE A 248 -3.31 -0.48 9.01
C ILE A 248 -4.12 -1.21 7.95
N ALA A 249 -5.36 -0.78 7.74
CA ALA A 249 -6.25 -1.31 6.72
C ALA A 249 -6.40 -0.28 5.60
N SER A 250 -6.41 -0.76 4.36
CA SER A 250 -6.49 0.08 3.18
C SER A 250 -7.84 0.79 3.04
N ALA A 251 -8.92 0.23 3.59
CA ALA A 251 -10.27 0.78 3.50
C ALA A 251 -11.07 0.49 4.79
N ARG A 252 -12.11 1.27 5.04
CA ARG A 252 -13.13 0.95 6.06
C ARG A 252 -13.85 -0.35 5.74
N LYS A 253 -14.46 -0.98 6.76
CA LYS A 253 -15.22 -2.23 6.61
C LYS A 253 -16.33 -2.18 5.56
N ASP A 254 -16.97 -1.02 5.39
CA ASP A 254 -18.07 -0.75 4.45
C ASP A 254 -17.59 -0.21 3.09
N GLN A 255 -16.28 -0.04 2.91
CA GLN A 255 -15.70 0.58 1.71
C GLN A 255 -14.93 -0.41 0.84
N ILE A 256 -14.71 0.01 -0.40
CA ILE A 256 -13.97 -0.73 -1.43
C ILE A 256 -12.48 -0.42 -1.32
N ALA A 257 -11.65 -1.46 -1.36
CA ALA A 257 -10.22 -1.32 -1.67
C ALA A 257 -10.01 -1.62 -3.17
N ALA A 258 -9.33 -0.72 -3.87
CA ALA A 258 -9.25 -0.72 -5.33
C ALA A 258 -7.84 -0.97 -5.88
N GLU A 259 -7.77 -1.70 -7.01
CA GLU A 259 -6.61 -1.68 -7.89
C GLU A 259 -6.70 -0.48 -8.86
N ALA A 260 -5.62 0.29 -8.93
CA ALA A 260 -5.47 1.36 -9.90
C ALA A 260 -4.62 0.86 -11.08
N TYR A 261 -5.12 1.07 -12.30
CA TYR A 261 -4.33 0.90 -13.51
C TYR A 261 -3.51 2.16 -13.73
N LEU A 262 -2.20 1.99 -13.74
CA LEU A 262 -1.20 3.04 -13.86
C LEU A 262 -0.40 2.81 -15.15
N ASP A 263 0.45 3.77 -15.49
CA ASP A 263 1.34 3.74 -16.66
C ASP A 263 2.19 2.45 -16.75
N ASN A 264 1.65 1.46 -17.48
CA ASN A 264 2.18 0.10 -17.71
C ASN A 264 2.23 -0.83 -16.49
N PHE A 265 1.49 -0.57 -15.41
CA PHE A 265 1.37 -1.52 -14.31
C PHE A 265 0.06 -1.35 -13.53
N VAL A 266 -0.25 -2.31 -12.66
CA VAL A 266 -1.41 -2.25 -11.75
C VAL A 266 -0.89 -2.38 -10.32
N ALA A 267 -1.46 -1.60 -9.40
CA ALA A 267 -1.13 -1.66 -7.97
C ALA A 267 -2.36 -1.38 -7.12
N GLY A 268 -2.32 -1.73 -5.83
CA GLY A 268 -3.28 -1.28 -4.85
C GLY A 268 -3.16 0.24 -4.70
N ALA A 269 -4.28 0.96 -4.86
CA ALA A 269 -4.29 2.42 -4.76
C ALA A 269 -3.70 2.90 -3.42
N PHE A 270 -4.02 2.18 -2.35
CA PHE A 270 -3.48 2.44 -1.02
C PHE A 270 -1.99 2.12 -0.93
N THR A 271 -1.56 0.89 -1.26
CA THR A 271 -0.15 0.50 -1.12
C THR A 271 0.79 1.36 -1.96
N TYR A 272 0.39 1.74 -3.17
CA TYR A 272 1.21 2.61 -4.01
C TYR A 272 1.39 4.00 -3.39
N LEU A 273 0.32 4.64 -2.92
CA LEU A 273 0.42 5.96 -2.27
C LEU A 273 1.08 5.90 -0.91
N MET A 274 0.88 4.84 -0.13
CA MET A 274 1.60 4.60 1.12
C MET A 274 3.11 4.49 0.84
N THR A 275 3.49 3.72 -0.17
CA THR A 275 4.89 3.55 -0.57
C THR A 275 5.50 4.88 -1.00
N GLN A 276 4.84 5.59 -1.92
CA GLN A 276 5.29 6.87 -2.43
C GLN A 276 5.43 7.92 -1.32
N TYR A 277 4.44 8.02 -0.43
CA TYR A 277 4.46 8.97 0.67
C TYR A 277 5.62 8.68 1.64
N LEU A 278 5.77 7.42 2.06
CA LEU A 278 6.84 7.00 2.97
C LEU A 278 8.23 7.12 2.33
N TRP A 279 8.32 6.96 1.02
CA TRP A 279 9.56 7.12 0.28
C TRP A 279 10.04 8.58 0.23
N GLN A 280 9.10 9.53 0.13
CA GLN A 280 9.38 10.96 0.11
C GLN A 280 9.45 11.59 1.50
N GLN A 281 9.13 10.83 2.54
CA GLN A 281 9.09 11.32 3.90
C GLN A 281 10.50 11.66 4.42
N THR A 282 10.67 12.91 4.88
CA THR A 282 11.96 13.43 5.38
C THR A 282 12.01 13.53 6.90
N SER A 283 10.87 13.42 7.57
CA SER A 283 10.70 13.51 9.02
C SER A 283 10.08 12.25 9.59
N ASN A 284 10.27 11.95 10.87
CA ASN A 284 9.66 10.79 11.53
C ASN A 284 8.21 11.07 11.93
N SER A 285 7.32 11.21 10.93
CA SER A 285 5.92 11.56 11.13
C SER A 285 5.15 10.45 11.87
N PRO A 286 4.29 10.80 12.84
CA PRO A 286 3.37 9.87 13.49
C PRO A 286 2.49 9.11 12.50
N VAL A 287 2.14 7.85 12.82
CA VAL A 287 1.26 7.03 11.97
C VAL A 287 -0.07 7.74 11.66
N GLU A 288 -0.69 8.40 12.62
CA GLU A 288 -1.95 9.13 12.41
C GLU A 288 -1.84 10.21 11.31
N ASN A 289 -0.70 10.91 11.25
CA ASN A 289 -0.44 11.95 10.24
C ASN A 289 -0.14 11.33 8.88
N VAL A 290 0.63 10.23 8.87
CA VAL A 290 0.92 9.45 7.66
C VAL A 290 -0.39 8.99 7.02
N ILE A 291 -1.28 8.36 7.79
CA ILE A 291 -2.56 7.85 7.29
C ILE A 291 -3.46 8.99 6.82
N ALA A 292 -3.59 10.09 7.58
CA ALA A 292 -4.39 11.23 7.17
C ALA A 292 -3.92 11.86 5.84
N ASN A 293 -2.59 11.91 5.60
CA ASN A 293 -2.02 12.39 4.35
C ASN A 293 -2.27 11.42 3.18
N ILE A 294 -2.14 10.11 3.41
CA ILE A 294 -2.44 9.09 2.40
C ILE A 294 -3.92 9.11 2.01
N SER A 295 -4.84 9.21 2.98
CA SER A 295 -6.28 9.30 2.73
C SER A 295 -6.64 10.49 1.82
N ARG A 296 -6.05 11.66 2.07
CA ARG A 296 -6.22 12.83 1.18
C ARG A 296 -5.66 12.57 -0.21
N SER A 297 -4.51 11.91 -0.31
CA SER A 297 -3.86 11.60 -1.59
C SER A 297 -4.67 10.61 -2.44
N ILE A 298 -5.31 9.61 -1.83
CA ILE A 298 -6.16 8.63 -2.53
C ILE A 298 -7.34 9.32 -3.22
N ILE A 299 -8.03 10.21 -2.51
CA ILE A 299 -9.18 10.97 -3.05
C ILE A 299 -8.74 11.81 -4.26
N HIS A 300 -7.62 12.52 -4.15
CA HIS A 300 -7.15 13.41 -5.21
C HIS A 300 -6.50 12.69 -6.40
N THR A 301 -5.88 11.53 -6.17
CA THR A 301 -5.15 10.79 -7.20
C THR A 301 -6.06 9.87 -7.97
N PHE A 302 -6.83 9.04 -7.26
CA PHE A 302 -7.57 7.93 -7.84
C PHE A 302 -9.08 8.15 -7.92
N SER A 303 -9.58 9.28 -7.39
CA SER A 303 -11.03 9.51 -7.21
C SER A 303 -11.72 8.33 -6.51
N SER A 304 -10.99 7.66 -5.62
CA SER A 304 -11.49 6.51 -4.87
C SER A 304 -12.07 7.01 -3.55
N SER A 305 -13.23 6.45 -3.16
CA SER A 305 -13.86 6.71 -1.86
C SER A 305 -13.21 5.93 -0.72
N GLN A 306 -12.12 5.21 -1.00
CA GLN A 306 -11.36 4.44 -0.04
C GLN A 306 -10.69 5.34 1.02
N ILE A 307 -11.03 5.11 2.29
CA ILE A 307 -10.45 5.77 3.44
C ILE A 307 -9.68 4.72 4.25
N PRO A 308 -8.33 4.77 4.23
CA PRO A 308 -7.51 3.93 5.09
C PRO A 308 -7.78 4.18 6.57
N GLU A 309 -7.68 3.11 7.36
CA GLU A 309 -7.84 3.14 8.80
C GLU A 309 -6.62 2.52 9.48
N PHE A 310 -6.41 2.90 10.73
CA PHE A 310 -5.44 2.23 11.57
C PHE A 310 -6.02 1.93 12.94
N SER A 311 -5.50 0.91 13.59
CA SER A 311 -5.82 0.55 14.96
C SER A 311 -4.53 0.30 15.72
N GLY A 312 -4.45 0.85 16.92
CA GLY A 312 -3.39 0.61 17.89
C GLY A 312 -4.02 0.13 19.20
N LYS A 313 -3.21 -0.37 20.13
CA LYS A 313 -3.70 -0.72 21.46
C LYS A 313 -3.98 0.57 22.25
N THR A 314 -5.17 0.72 22.82
CA THR A 314 -5.70 1.96 23.41
C THR A 314 -4.78 2.57 24.47
N ASN A 315 -4.16 1.74 25.31
CA ASN A 315 -3.22 2.18 26.36
C ASN A 315 -1.77 2.34 25.88
N THR A 316 -1.52 2.25 24.57
CA THR A 316 -0.21 2.47 23.97
C THR A 316 -0.24 3.75 23.16
N ARG A 317 0.84 4.53 23.21
CA ARG A 317 1.03 5.68 22.31
C ARG A 317 1.62 5.22 20.97
N ASN A 318 1.18 4.08 20.44
CA ASN A 318 1.76 3.51 19.23
C ASN A 318 1.45 4.37 18.01
N GLN A 319 0.25 4.92 17.90
CA GLN A 319 -0.16 5.81 16.80
C GLN A 319 0.65 7.10 16.70
N THR A 320 1.25 7.54 17.82
CA THR A 320 2.11 8.74 17.84
C THR A 320 3.57 8.44 17.50
N LYS A 321 3.93 7.16 17.37
CA LYS A 321 5.26 6.74 16.92
C LYS A 321 5.35 6.77 15.39
N PRO A 322 6.57 6.77 14.83
CA PRO A 322 6.77 6.64 13.39
C PRO A 322 6.29 5.30 12.85
N ILE A 323 5.96 5.26 11.56
CA ILE A 323 5.64 4.02 10.84
C ILE A 323 6.75 2.97 11.06
N TYR A 324 6.37 1.70 11.19
CA TYR A 324 7.28 0.58 11.48
C TYR A 324 8.09 0.72 12.78
N PHE A 325 7.77 1.69 13.63
CA PHE A 325 8.53 2.02 14.85
C PHE A 325 10.00 2.38 14.57
N ILE A 326 10.31 2.80 13.33
CA ILE A 326 11.67 3.15 12.90
C ILE A 326 11.76 4.66 12.74
N SER A 327 12.78 5.25 13.35
CA SER A 327 13.14 6.66 13.15
C SER A 327 14.33 6.73 12.21
N GLN A 328 14.10 7.10 10.95
CA GLN A 328 15.17 7.23 9.96
C GLN A 328 14.91 8.45 9.08
N ALA A 329 15.80 9.45 9.18
CA ALA A 329 15.78 10.59 8.28
C ALA A 329 16.58 10.24 7.03
N THR A 330 15.92 10.26 5.87
CA THR A 330 16.58 10.18 4.56
C THR A 330 16.21 11.40 3.74
N PRO A 331 17.09 11.88 2.85
CA PRO A 331 16.72 12.94 1.94
C PRO A 331 15.59 12.46 1.01
N PRO A 332 14.69 13.38 0.57
CA PRO A 332 13.65 13.02 -0.38
C PRO A 332 14.32 12.66 -1.71
N ALA A 333 13.80 11.64 -2.38
CA ALA A 333 14.34 11.17 -3.63
C ALA A 333 13.25 10.50 -4.47
N GLU A 334 13.33 10.60 -5.78
CA GLU A 334 12.37 10.04 -6.73
C GLU A 334 12.66 8.56 -7.02
N ALA A 335 13.93 8.20 -6.98
CA ALA A 335 14.38 6.88 -7.37
C ALA A 335 15.56 6.38 -6.51
N VAL A 336 15.88 5.10 -6.70
CA VAL A 336 17.05 4.44 -6.14
C VAL A 336 17.73 3.61 -7.22
N ILE A 337 19.06 3.50 -7.16
CA ILE A 337 19.80 2.55 -7.98
C ILE A 337 19.57 1.14 -7.42
N THR A 338 19.11 0.22 -8.25
CA THR A 338 18.95 -1.20 -7.90
C THR A 338 20.14 -2.03 -8.35
N GLU A 339 20.75 -1.68 -9.48
CA GLU A 339 21.91 -2.39 -10.04
C GLU A 339 22.88 -1.41 -10.71
N VAL A 340 24.16 -1.74 -10.67
CA VAL A 340 25.22 -0.96 -11.32
C VAL A 340 25.91 -1.83 -12.36
N ASN A 341 25.71 -1.49 -13.62
CA ASN A 341 26.38 -2.08 -14.77
C ASN A 341 27.61 -1.24 -15.14
N SER A 342 28.37 -1.65 -16.17
CA SER A 342 29.64 -0.99 -16.51
C SER A 342 29.50 0.51 -16.79
N ASN A 343 28.50 0.89 -17.61
CA ASN A 343 28.22 2.27 -18.00
C ASN A 343 26.78 2.73 -17.69
N ASN A 344 25.91 1.81 -17.31
CA ASN A 344 24.49 2.04 -17.06
C ASN A 344 24.12 1.61 -15.64
N VAL A 345 22.98 2.07 -15.17
CA VAL A 345 22.38 1.70 -13.90
C VAL A 345 20.93 1.31 -14.10
N ASP A 346 20.48 0.32 -13.32
CA ASP A 346 19.06 0.03 -13.22
C ASP A 346 18.48 0.78 -12.03
N LEU A 347 17.29 1.31 -12.22
CA LEU A 347 16.64 2.25 -11.32
C LEU A 347 15.25 1.77 -10.94
N TRP A 348 14.85 2.05 -9.70
CA TRP A 348 13.47 1.93 -9.27
C TRP A 348 12.92 3.31 -8.87
N LEU A 349 11.83 3.73 -9.52
CA LEU A 349 11.24 5.07 -9.45
C LEU A 349 10.05 5.17 -8.48
N GLY A 350 10.03 4.37 -7.40
CA GLY A 350 8.89 4.31 -6.47
C GLY A 350 8.60 5.59 -5.67
N GLY A 351 9.48 6.60 -5.74
CA GLY A 351 9.25 7.92 -5.15
C GLY A 351 8.49 8.90 -6.04
N VAL A 352 8.40 8.62 -7.35
CA VAL A 352 7.72 9.48 -8.31
C VAL A 352 6.21 9.43 -8.07
N SER A 353 5.56 10.59 -8.08
CA SER A 353 4.10 10.61 -7.93
C SER A 353 3.41 10.02 -9.17
N PRO A 354 2.28 9.29 -9.02
CA PRO A 354 1.48 8.80 -10.14
C PRO A 354 1.23 9.86 -11.21
N GLN A 355 0.93 11.10 -10.81
CA GLN A 355 0.61 12.19 -11.71
C GLN A 355 1.81 12.70 -12.51
N ALA A 356 3.05 12.47 -12.05
CA ALA A 356 4.27 12.90 -12.71
C ALA A 356 4.98 11.76 -13.46
N LEU A 357 4.57 10.51 -13.24
CA LEU A 357 5.32 9.33 -13.70
C LEU A 357 5.56 9.30 -15.21
N SER A 358 4.59 9.70 -16.01
CA SER A 358 4.73 9.80 -17.48
C SER A 358 5.69 10.90 -17.96
N ALA A 359 6.16 11.78 -17.06
CA ALA A 359 7.23 12.73 -17.34
C ALA A 359 8.62 12.22 -16.89
N PHE A 360 8.71 11.04 -16.27
CA PHE A 360 9.95 10.35 -15.96
C PHE A 360 10.23 9.30 -17.03
N ASN A 361 10.46 9.77 -18.25
CA ASN A 361 10.79 8.95 -19.42
C ASN A 361 12.19 9.31 -19.95
N GLN A 362 12.50 8.88 -21.18
CA GLN A 362 13.77 9.14 -21.83
C GLN A 362 14.17 10.63 -21.72
N ASN A 363 15.45 10.86 -21.44
CA ASN A 363 16.09 12.17 -21.26
C ASN A 363 15.83 12.89 -19.93
N THR A 364 14.95 12.39 -19.06
CA THR A 364 14.85 12.88 -17.68
C THR A 364 16.19 12.70 -16.96
N ILE A 365 16.64 13.73 -16.25
CA ILE A 365 17.91 13.71 -15.51
C ILE A 365 17.62 13.63 -14.02
N LEU A 366 18.25 12.64 -13.39
CA LEU A 366 18.26 12.44 -11.96
C LEU A 366 19.66 12.73 -11.42
N GLN A 367 19.73 13.47 -10.32
CA GLN A 367 20.96 13.69 -9.57
C GLN A 367 21.17 12.59 -8.54
N LEU A 368 22.36 11.99 -8.55
CA LEU A 368 22.84 11.13 -7.48
C LEU A 368 23.11 11.98 -6.25
N ILE A 369 22.53 11.61 -5.10
CA ILE A 369 22.70 12.36 -3.85
C ILE A 369 23.36 11.52 -2.75
N ASP A 370 24.13 12.18 -1.90
CA ASP A 370 24.62 11.57 -0.66
C ASP A 370 23.58 11.66 0.47
N ASN A 371 23.92 11.16 1.66
CA ASN A 371 23.03 11.16 2.83
C ASN A 371 22.65 12.56 3.32
N GLN A 372 23.38 13.60 2.90
CA GLN A 372 23.07 15.01 3.21
C GLN A 372 22.23 15.66 2.10
N GLY A 373 21.92 14.92 1.02
CA GLY A 373 21.16 15.41 -0.12
C GLY A 373 22.00 16.22 -1.11
N LYS A 374 23.34 16.19 -1.02
CA LYS A 374 24.22 16.93 -1.92
C LYS A 374 24.47 16.15 -3.20
N GLU A 375 24.51 16.84 -4.33
CA GLU A 375 24.72 16.25 -5.66
C GLU A 375 26.14 15.67 -5.85
N GLN A 376 26.18 14.42 -6.31
CA GLN A 376 27.38 13.60 -6.51
C GLN A 376 27.53 13.10 -7.95
N GLY A 377 26.55 13.35 -8.80
CA GLY A 377 26.55 12.95 -10.20
C GLY A 377 25.18 13.09 -10.83
N LYS A 378 25.10 12.80 -12.13
CA LYS A 378 23.87 12.86 -12.92
C LYS A 378 23.70 11.58 -13.73
N ILE A 379 22.47 11.08 -13.75
CA ILE A 379 22.04 9.92 -14.50
C ILE A 379 20.88 10.35 -15.39
N GLN A 380 20.99 10.06 -16.68
CA GLN A 380 19.93 10.30 -17.65
C GLN A 380 19.15 9.00 -17.85
N LEU A 381 17.83 9.06 -17.69
CA LEU A 381 16.97 7.93 -17.96
C LEU A 381 16.97 7.64 -19.47
N GLU A 382 17.27 6.39 -19.85
CA GLU A 382 17.25 5.91 -21.23
C GLU A 382 15.90 5.25 -21.55
N SER A 383 15.37 4.47 -20.61
CA SER A 383 14.08 3.80 -20.76
C SER A 383 13.39 3.60 -19.40
N ARG A 384 12.07 3.37 -19.45
CA ARG A 384 11.27 3.00 -18.29
C ARG A 384 10.16 2.03 -18.70
N ASP A 385 9.93 1.04 -17.85
CA ASP A 385 8.75 0.17 -17.85
C ASP A 385 8.14 0.15 -16.44
N GLY A 386 6.94 0.70 -16.30
CA GLY A 386 6.31 0.96 -15.01
C GLY A 386 7.21 1.78 -14.08
N LEU A 387 7.66 1.19 -12.98
CA LEU A 387 8.56 1.82 -12.01
C LEU A 387 10.02 1.41 -12.17
N LYS A 388 10.35 0.58 -13.16
CA LYS A 388 11.72 0.15 -13.43
C LYS A 388 12.27 0.94 -14.60
N GLY A 389 13.50 1.41 -14.50
CA GLY A 389 14.13 2.15 -15.57
C GLY A 389 15.60 1.79 -15.72
N THR A 390 16.15 2.14 -16.88
CA THR A 390 17.59 2.06 -17.14
C THR A 390 18.09 3.48 -17.36
N GLY A 391 19.27 3.78 -16.80
CA GLY A 391 19.87 5.09 -16.87
C GLY A 391 21.32 5.04 -17.29
N ARG A 392 21.73 6.00 -18.11
CA ARG A 392 23.12 6.24 -18.47
C ARG A 392 23.75 7.26 -17.54
N ILE A 393 24.96 6.98 -17.12
CA ILE A 393 25.74 7.88 -16.27
C ILE A 393 26.26 9.04 -17.13
N LEU A 394 25.91 10.28 -16.79
CA LEU A 394 26.42 11.49 -17.45
C LEU A 394 27.63 12.08 -16.72
N GLU A 395 27.51 12.19 -15.39
CA GLU A 395 28.52 12.83 -14.55
C GLU A 395 28.65 12.05 -13.24
N LEU A 396 29.89 11.86 -12.75
CA LEU A 396 30.15 11.29 -11.43
C LEU A 396 31.32 12.01 -10.77
N LYS A 397 31.07 12.55 -9.57
CA LYS A 397 32.11 13.14 -8.72
C LYS A 397 32.87 12.06 -7.94
N ASN A 398 32.18 11.00 -7.53
CA ASN A 398 32.77 9.91 -6.75
C ASN A 398 32.12 8.56 -7.10
N ARG A 399 32.90 7.69 -7.76
CA ARG A 399 32.44 6.36 -8.18
C ARG A 399 32.05 5.45 -7.00
N LYS A 400 32.56 5.67 -5.79
CA LYS A 400 32.20 4.87 -4.60
C LYS A 400 30.75 5.04 -4.15
N LEU A 401 30.08 6.11 -4.60
CA LEU A 401 28.68 6.38 -4.29
C LEU A 401 27.72 5.72 -5.29
N LEU A 402 28.23 5.25 -6.42
CA LEU A 402 27.48 4.49 -7.40
C LEU A 402 27.36 3.03 -6.94
N LYS A 403 26.27 2.72 -6.24
CA LYS A 403 26.00 1.38 -5.71
C LYS A 403 24.49 1.16 -5.55
N PRO A 404 24.02 -0.10 -5.49
CA PRO A 404 22.64 -0.40 -5.09
C PRO A 404 22.27 0.30 -3.78
N GLY A 405 21.06 0.83 -3.70
CA GLY A 405 20.55 1.63 -2.58
C GLY A 405 20.90 3.11 -2.62
N ALA A 406 21.70 3.58 -3.58
CA ALA A 406 22.00 5.00 -3.72
C ALA A 406 20.80 5.78 -4.27
N LEU A 407 20.47 6.89 -3.61
CA LEU A 407 19.27 7.67 -3.87
C LEU A 407 19.47 8.67 -5.01
N LEU A 408 18.39 8.86 -5.78
CA LEU A 408 18.33 9.72 -6.94
C LEU A 408 17.20 10.73 -6.79
N LYS A 409 17.53 12.00 -6.91
CA LYS A 409 16.56 13.09 -6.87
C LYS A 409 16.38 13.68 -8.26
N GLU A 410 15.20 14.20 -8.55
CA GLU A 410 14.92 14.90 -9.80
C GLU A 410 15.83 16.12 -9.98
N ALA A 411 16.38 16.27 -11.19
CA ALA A 411 17.12 17.45 -11.63
C ALA A 411 16.48 18.08 -12.86
N VAL A 412 16.14 17.28 -13.87
CA VAL A 412 15.44 17.73 -15.09
C VAL A 412 14.31 16.75 -15.39
N ARG A 413 13.10 17.27 -15.59
CA ARG A 413 11.92 16.52 -16.00
C ARG A 413 11.61 16.81 -17.46
N VAL A 414 11.25 15.78 -18.22
CA VAL A 414 10.88 15.92 -19.62
C VAL A 414 9.38 15.67 -19.78
N ILE A 415 8.65 16.69 -20.24
CA ILE A 415 7.22 16.55 -20.55
C ILE A 415 7.10 15.96 -21.96
N PRO A 416 6.40 14.84 -22.17
CA PRO A 416 6.26 14.26 -23.50
C PRO A 416 5.54 15.23 -24.45
N PRO A 417 6.13 15.56 -25.62
CA PRO A 417 5.52 16.50 -26.55
C PRO A 417 4.19 15.98 -27.10
N ASP A 418 4.06 14.66 -27.23
CA ASP A 418 2.91 13.93 -27.74
C ASP A 418 2.01 13.37 -26.61
N TYR A 419 2.13 13.86 -25.37
CA TYR A 419 1.32 13.38 -24.24
C TYR A 419 -0.17 13.35 -24.60
N LYS A 420 -0.82 12.21 -24.37
CA LYS A 420 -2.22 11.97 -24.75
C LYS A 420 -3.14 11.90 -23.55
N LEU A 421 -4.38 12.32 -23.74
CA LEU A 421 -5.45 12.12 -22.77
C LEU A 421 -6.11 10.76 -23.02
N LEU A 422 -5.97 9.84 -22.07
CA LEU A 422 -6.60 8.52 -22.11
C LEU A 422 -8.07 8.60 -21.67
N ILE A 423 -8.99 8.24 -22.56
CA ILE A 423 -10.44 8.24 -22.32
C ILE A 423 -10.97 6.82 -22.32
N GLY A 424 -11.39 6.35 -21.15
CA GLY A 424 -12.08 5.08 -20.97
C GLY A 424 -13.45 5.07 -21.63
N LEU A 425 -13.83 3.98 -22.27
CA LEU A 425 -15.17 3.78 -22.85
C LEU A 425 -16.01 2.91 -21.91
N ASP A 426 -17.06 3.49 -21.32
CA ASP A 426 -17.92 2.80 -20.36
C ASP A 426 -18.84 1.77 -21.02
N ASP A 427 -19.11 0.68 -20.31
CA ASP A 427 -19.97 -0.42 -20.79
C ASP A 427 -21.42 0.08 -21.05
N SER A 428 -21.85 1.17 -20.40
CA SER A 428 -23.16 1.82 -20.65
C SER A 428 -23.36 2.34 -22.07
N LEU A 429 -22.30 2.48 -22.87
CA LEU A 429 -22.40 2.85 -24.29
C LEU A 429 -22.90 1.68 -25.16
N GLY A 430 -22.80 0.44 -24.68
CA GLY A 430 -23.30 -0.76 -25.37
C GLY A 430 -22.78 -0.87 -26.80
N LYS A 431 -23.70 -0.99 -27.77
CA LYS A 431 -23.37 -1.10 -29.21
C LYS A 431 -22.63 0.13 -29.77
N ASP A 432 -22.70 1.28 -29.09
CA ASP A 432 -22.13 2.54 -29.58
C ASP A 432 -20.63 2.68 -29.24
N ILE A 433 -20.04 1.73 -28.49
CA ILE A 433 -18.62 1.77 -28.09
C ILE A 433 -17.69 1.87 -29.31
N ALA A 434 -17.93 1.08 -30.36
CA ALA A 434 -17.08 1.08 -31.55
C ALA A 434 -17.12 2.44 -32.28
N PHE A 435 -18.30 3.04 -32.37
CA PHE A 435 -18.47 4.39 -32.93
C PHE A 435 -17.76 5.43 -32.06
N ALA A 436 -17.97 5.41 -30.75
CA ALA A 436 -17.34 6.33 -29.81
C ALA A 436 -15.81 6.28 -29.90
N ARG A 437 -15.25 5.07 -29.95
CA ARG A 437 -13.82 4.84 -30.11
C ARG A 437 -13.29 5.50 -31.38
N ASN A 438 -13.95 5.29 -32.51
CA ASN A 438 -13.51 5.83 -33.80
C ASN A 438 -13.59 7.36 -33.83
N GLU A 439 -14.63 7.97 -33.26
CA GLU A 439 -14.76 9.43 -33.22
C GLU A 439 -13.77 10.08 -32.23
N ILE A 440 -13.57 9.49 -31.05
CA ILE A 440 -12.60 10.01 -30.06
C ILE A 440 -11.17 9.94 -30.61
N ALA A 441 -10.81 8.85 -31.32
CA ALA A 441 -9.48 8.69 -31.90
C ALA A 441 -9.13 9.74 -32.99
N LYS A 442 -10.14 10.43 -33.56
CA LYS A 442 -9.91 11.55 -34.49
C LYS A 442 -9.54 12.85 -33.78
N ILE A 443 -9.71 12.93 -32.46
CA ILE A 443 -9.36 14.12 -31.69
C ILE A 443 -7.86 14.04 -31.38
N GLU A 444 -7.12 15.04 -31.86
CA GLU A 444 -5.68 15.15 -31.65
C GLU A 444 -5.31 14.97 -30.17
N ARG A 445 -4.32 14.09 -29.92
CA ARG A 445 -3.79 13.77 -28.58
C ARG A 445 -4.82 13.23 -27.59
N ILE A 446 -5.89 12.61 -28.07
CA ILE A 446 -6.83 11.84 -27.25
C ILE A 446 -6.76 10.38 -27.68
N GLU A 447 -6.69 9.47 -26.71
CA GLU A 447 -6.63 8.03 -26.97
C GLU A 447 -7.79 7.32 -26.27
N PRO A 448 -8.68 6.64 -27.01
CA PRO A 448 -9.75 5.87 -26.42
C PRO A 448 -9.26 4.50 -25.96
N ILE A 449 -9.53 4.16 -24.70
CA ILE A 449 -9.08 2.94 -24.02
C ILE A 449 -10.32 2.15 -23.56
N TYR A 450 -10.28 0.82 -23.67
CA TYR A 450 -11.30 -0.01 -23.04
C TYR A 450 -11.04 -0.07 -21.53
N LEU A 451 -12.08 0.09 -20.71
CA LEU A 451 -11.92 0.01 -19.27
C LEU A 451 -11.27 -1.32 -18.85
N ARG A 452 -10.40 -1.25 -17.84
CA ARG A 452 -9.68 -2.37 -17.20
C ARG A 452 -8.64 -3.03 -18.11
N THR A 453 -8.22 -2.35 -19.17
CA THR A 453 -7.10 -2.78 -20.03
C THR A 453 -5.82 -1.95 -19.82
N GLY A 454 -5.93 -0.76 -19.22
CA GLY A 454 -4.82 0.15 -18.95
C GLY A 454 -5.26 1.37 -18.14
N GLU A 455 -4.34 2.32 -17.96
CA GLU A 455 -4.66 3.61 -17.32
C GLU A 455 -5.74 4.35 -18.10
N VAL A 456 -6.65 5.01 -17.38
CA VAL A 456 -7.60 5.97 -17.96
C VAL A 456 -7.59 7.23 -17.13
N HIS A 457 -7.67 8.40 -17.78
CA HIS A 457 -7.73 9.67 -17.05
C HIS A 457 -9.18 10.07 -16.75
N TYR A 458 -10.07 9.79 -17.69
CA TYR A 458 -11.51 10.06 -17.61
C TYR A 458 -12.27 8.96 -18.34
N ILE A 459 -13.55 8.81 -18.05
CA ILE A 459 -14.41 7.81 -18.66
C ILE A 459 -15.54 8.53 -19.41
N PHE A 460 -15.73 8.21 -20.68
CA PHE A 460 -16.90 8.61 -21.45
C PHE A 460 -17.99 7.54 -21.33
N GLY A 461 -19.19 7.96 -20.95
CA GLY A 461 -20.29 7.03 -20.71
C GLY A 461 -21.66 7.68 -20.76
N ARG A 462 -22.67 6.85 -20.55
CA ARG A 462 -24.09 7.23 -20.52
C ARG A 462 -24.62 7.17 -19.09
N MET A 463 -25.43 8.16 -18.70
CA MET A 463 -26.13 8.15 -17.43
C MET A 463 -27.17 7.03 -17.40
N THR A 464 -27.06 6.11 -16.44
CA THR A 464 -27.98 4.98 -16.25
C THR A 464 -28.80 5.13 -14.96
N GLU A 465 -29.88 4.36 -14.83
CA GLU A 465 -30.70 4.35 -13.62
C GLU A 465 -29.90 3.90 -12.40
N VAL A 466 -29.06 2.87 -12.56
CA VAL A 466 -28.15 2.39 -11.51
C VAL A 466 -27.23 3.53 -11.05
N ARG A 467 -26.62 4.28 -11.98
CA ARG A 467 -25.75 5.40 -11.63
C ARG A 467 -26.52 6.54 -10.96
N GLN A 468 -27.72 6.87 -11.42
CA GLN A 468 -28.54 7.87 -10.74
C GLN A 468 -28.88 7.46 -9.31
N ALA A 469 -29.20 6.20 -9.07
CA ALA A 469 -29.46 5.68 -7.73
C ALA A 469 -28.20 5.80 -6.84
N GLU A 470 -27.03 5.41 -7.35
CA GLU A 470 -25.74 5.58 -6.64
C GLU A 470 -25.47 7.06 -6.28
N LEU A 471 -25.71 7.98 -7.21
CA LEU A 471 -25.49 9.42 -7.00
C LEU A 471 -26.47 10.01 -5.98
N ARG A 472 -27.73 9.55 -5.97
CA ARG A 472 -28.73 9.92 -4.95
C ARG A 472 -28.32 9.43 -3.56
N ASN A 473 -27.84 8.20 -3.46
CA ASN A 473 -27.34 7.65 -2.20
C ASN A 473 -26.14 8.43 -1.66
N LYS A 474 -25.30 8.98 -2.55
CA LYS A 474 -24.20 9.89 -2.21
C LYS A 474 -24.62 11.35 -2.01
N GLN A 475 -25.91 11.67 -2.09
CA GLN A 475 -26.46 13.03 -1.94
C GLN A 475 -25.84 14.04 -2.93
N VAL A 476 -25.48 13.60 -4.13
CA VAL A 476 -24.93 14.47 -5.18
C VAL A 476 -26.01 15.40 -5.71
N GLN A 477 -25.74 16.70 -5.72
CA GLN A 477 -26.62 17.72 -6.29
C GLN A 477 -26.50 17.75 -7.82
N ASN A 478 -27.58 18.16 -8.51
CA ASN A 478 -27.63 18.30 -9.98
C ASN A 478 -27.29 17.00 -10.74
N ILE A 479 -27.99 15.91 -10.42
CA ILE A 479 -27.81 14.62 -11.09
C ILE A 479 -28.22 14.75 -12.57
N PRO A 480 -27.35 14.37 -13.54
CA PRO A 480 -27.67 14.41 -14.95
C PRO A 480 -28.89 13.60 -15.35
N GLU A 481 -29.56 14.00 -16.43
CA GLU A 481 -30.73 13.31 -16.97
C GLU A 481 -30.40 11.88 -17.38
N LEU A 482 -31.38 10.97 -17.26
CA LEU A 482 -31.22 9.58 -17.71
C LEU A 482 -30.89 9.56 -19.22
N ASN A 483 -29.99 8.66 -19.62
CA ASN A 483 -29.49 8.52 -20.99
C ASN A 483 -28.65 9.68 -21.54
N SER A 484 -28.39 10.74 -20.77
CA SER A 484 -27.45 11.78 -21.17
C SER A 484 -26.00 11.25 -21.24
N PHE A 485 -25.21 11.79 -22.18
CA PHE A 485 -23.80 11.44 -22.34
C PHE A 485 -22.90 12.46 -21.65
N GLY A 486 -21.86 11.99 -20.98
CA GLY A 486 -20.92 12.86 -20.28
C GLY A 486 -19.63 12.16 -19.90
N LEU A 487 -18.85 12.83 -19.05
CA LEU A 487 -17.56 12.35 -18.59
C LEU A 487 -17.60 12.07 -17.09
N TYR A 488 -16.90 11.02 -16.69
CA TYR A 488 -16.65 10.64 -15.32
C TYR A 488 -15.14 10.64 -15.01
N THR A 489 -14.79 10.69 -13.73
CA THR A 489 -13.47 10.27 -13.24
C THR A 489 -13.32 8.75 -13.40
N GLU A 490 -12.11 8.21 -13.18
CA GLU A 490 -11.88 6.76 -13.20
C GLU A 490 -12.68 6.00 -12.12
N GLY A 491 -12.97 6.65 -10.99
CA GLY A 491 -13.82 6.18 -9.89
C GLY A 491 -15.33 6.43 -10.11
N LEU A 492 -15.71 6.91 -11.29
CA LEU A 492 -17.07 7.17 -11.77
C LEU A 492 -17.79 8.33 -11.08
N ASP A 493 -17.05 9.30 -10.54
CA ASP A 493 -17.63 10.56 -10.09
C ASP A 493 -17.83 11.50 -11.30
N LEU A 494 -18.85 12.37 -11.25
CA LEU A 494 -19.21 13.23 -12.36
C LEU A 494 -18.13 14.28 -12.65
N ILE A 495 -17.75 14.45 -13.91
CA ILE A 495 -16.98 15.63 -14.34
C ILE A 495 -17.95 16.81 -14.50
N PRO A 496 -17.77 17.92 -13.77
CA PRO A 496 -18.68 19.07 -13.84
C PRO A 496 -18.83 19.61 -15.25
N TYR A 497 -20.05 19.97 -15.63
CA TYR A 497 -20.40 20.56 -16.92
C TYR A 497 -19.98 19.69 -18.12
N SER A 498 -20.09 18.36 -17.99
CA SER A 498 -19.81 17.42 -19.09
C SER A 498 -21.05 16.72 -19.64
N PHE A 499 -22.12 16.59 -18.86
CA PHE A 499 -23.35 15.92 -19.30
C PHE A 499 -24.21 16.82 -20.16
N GLY A 500 -24.77 16.24 -21.23
CA GLY A 500 -25.74 16.89 -22.11
C GLY A 500 -27.18 16.62 -21.70
N SER A 501 -28.09 16.79 -22.65
CA SER A 501 -29.52 16.51 -22.47
C SER A 501 -29.86 15.06 -22.80
N SER A 502 -31.00 14.58 -22.29
CA SER A 502 -31.61 13.33 -22.71
C SER A 502 -31.94 13.36 -24.21
N GLY A 503 -31.67 12.25 -24.92
CA GLY A 503 -31.91 12.12 -26.36
C GLY A 503 -30.83 12.71 -27.28
N GLU A 504 -29.78 13.33 -26.74
CA GLU A 504 -28.60 13.72 -27.52
C GLU A 504 -27.97 12.49 -28.20
N THR A 505 -27.60 12.59 -29.48
CA THR A 505 -26.87 11.50 -30.15
C THR A 505 -25.42 11.46 -29.67
N ILE A 506 -24.80 10.27 -29.70
CA ILE A 506 -23.40 10.12 -29.28
C ILE A 506 -22.44 11.01 -30.10
N GLY A 507 -22.71 11.22 -31.39
CA GLY A 507 -21.93 12.13 -32.24
C GLY A 507 -22.04 13.58 -31.79
N ASN A 508 -23.25 14.04 -31.43
CA ASN A 508 -23.45 15.39 -30.90
C ASN A 508 -22.77 15.57 -29.55
N ALA A 509 -22.85 14.56 -28.67
CA ALA A 509 -22.17 14.56 -27.38
C ALA A 509 -20.64 14.69 -27.53
N LEU A 510 -20.04 13.91 -28.44
CA LEU A 510 -18.59 13.98 -28.70
C LEU A 510 -18.17 15.31 -29.33
N SER A 511 -18.98 15.86 -30.23
CA SER A 511 -18.75 17.20 -30.79
C SER A 511 -18.75 18.27 -29.69
N ARG A 512 -19.76 18.24 -28.80
CA ARG A 512 -19.87 19.14 -27.65
C ARG A 512 -18.71 18.99 -26.65
N LEU A 513 -18.27 17.76 -26.41
CA LEU A 513 -17.18 17.46 -25.47
C LEU A 513 -15.78 17.76 -26.02
N LYS A 514 -15.62 18.09 -27.30
CA LYS A 514 -14.30 18.35 -27.92
C LYS A 514 -13.51 19.43 -27.20
N SER A 515 -14.14 20.54 -26.82
CA SER A 515 -13.50 21.62 -26.04
C SER A 515 -13.15 21.15 -24.63
N LYS A 516 -14.03 20.36 -23.99
CA LYS A 516 -13.80 19.77 -22.67
C LYS A 516 -12.59 18.84 -22.68
N PHE A 517 -12.46 17.96 -23.68
CA PHE A 517 -11.29 17.09 -23.82
C PHE A 517 -9.98 17.88 -23.92
N ARG A 518 -9.95 18.98 -24.70
CA ARG A 518 -8.78 19.86 -24.79
C ARG A 518 -8.43 20.50 -23.45
N SER A 519 -9.43 20.99 -22.70
CA SER A 519 -9.22 21.55 -21.37
C SER A 519 -8.70 20.51 -20.37
N LEU A 520 -9.23 19.29 -20.41
CA LEU A 520 -8.78 18.19 -19.56
C LEU A 520 -7.35 17.74 -19.91
N LEU A 521 -7.00 17.68 -21.20
CA LEU A 521 -5.63 17.42 -21.67
C LEU A 521 -4.68 18.50 -21.15
N ALA A 522 -5.01 19.78 -21.33
CA ALA A 522 -4.19 20.89 -20.82
C ALA A 522 -3.99 20.82 -19.31
N ALA A 523 -5.06 20.51 -18.55
CA ALA A 523 -4.97 20.33 -17.11
C ALA A 523 -4.05 19.15 -16.71
N ARG A 524 -4.05 18.05 -17.46
CA ARG A 524 -3.14 16.92 -17.22
C ARG A 524 -1.69 17.28 -17.54
N ILE A 525 -1.43 17.96 -18.67
CA ILE A 525 -0.08 18.45 -19.01
C ILE A 525 0.44 19.38 -17.91
N LEU A 526 -0.39 20.29 -17.40
CA LEU A 526 -0.01 21.17 -16.28
C LEU A 526 0.33 20.35 -15.03
N LYS A 527 -0.45 19.30 -14.71
CA LYS A 527 -0.15 18.41 -13.58
C LYS A 527 1.19 17.70 -13.71
N LEU A 528 1.64 17.38 -14.93
CA LEU A 528 2.98 16.82 -15.16
C LEU A 528 4.12 17.79 -14.82
N THR A 529 3.84 19.10 -14.76
CA THR A 529 4.84 20.10 -14.35
C THR A 529 4.89 20.30 -12.84
N LEU A 530 3.87 19.83 -12.11
CA LEU A 530 3.80 20.01 -10.66
C LEU A 530 4.85 19.16 -9.96
N ASN A 531 5.60 19.81 -9.07
CA ASN A 531 6.59 19.16 -8.24
C ASN A 531 6.42 19.56 -6.77
N ALA A 532 5.27 19.19 -6.19
CA ALA A 532 4.92 19.57 -4.82
C ALA A 532 5.73 18.82 -3.74
N ASN A 533 6.39 17.70 -4.10
CA ASN A 533 7.00 16.79 -3.12
C ASN A 533 8.54 16.82 -3.12
N SER A 534 9.20 17.14 -4.25
CA SER A 534 10.67 17.01 -4.36
C SER A 534 11.41 18.33 -4.59
N SER A 535 10.71 19.36 -5.07
CA SER A 535 11.33 20.62 -5.48
C SER A 535 10.84 21.84 -4.69
N ARG A 536 11.79 22.56 -4.09
CA ARG A 536 11.64 23.97 -3.69
C ARG A 536 12.20 24.92 -4.78
N LEU A 537 12.33 24.46 -6.04
CA LEU A 537 12.96 25.24 -7.11
C LEU A 537 12.09 26.45 -7.50
N LYS A 538 12.77 27.56 -7.76
CA LYS A 538 12.29 28.61 -8.66
C LYS A 538 12.28 28.01 -10.07
N VAL A 539 11.11 27.88 -10.69
CA VAL A 539 10.95 27.25 -12.00
C VAL A 539 11.61 28.11 -13.08
N PHE A 540 12.47 27.50 -13.92
CA PHE A 540 12.91 28.04 -15.20
C PHE A 540 12.40 27.08 -16.28
N ALA A 541 11.66 27.59 -17.26
CA ALA A 541 11.16 26.81 -18.38
C ALA A 541 11.92 27.25 -19.63
N ASP A 542 12.49 26.30 -20.36
CA ASP A 542 13.11 26.53 -21.66
C ASP A 542 12.38 25.72 -22.72
N LEU A 543 12.17 26.31 -23.88
CA LEU A 543 11.39 25.74 -24.97
C LEU A 543 12.37 25.42 -26.08
N ASN A 544 12.76 24.15 -26.19
CA ASN A 544 13.54 23.69 -27.34
C ASN A 544 12.61 23.65 -28.54
N VAL A 545 12.68 24.70 -29.37
CA VAL A 545 11.97 24.85 -30.64
C VAL A 545 12.64 24.03 -31.73
#